data_AF-A0A227J5H7-F1
#
_entry.id   AF-A0A227J5H7-F1
#
_cell.length_a   1.000
_cell.length_b   1.000
_cell.length_c   1.000
_cell.angle_alpha   90.00
_cell.angle_beta   90.00
_cell.angle_gamma   90.00
#
_symmetry.space_group_name_H-M   'P 1'
#
loop_
_entity.id
_entity.type
_entity.pdbx_description
1 polymer ?
#
loop_
_entity_poly.entity_id
_entity_poly.type
_entity_poly.pdbx_seq_one_letter_code
_entity_poly.pdbx_strand_id
1 'polypeptide(L)'
;LYNALTVHLILDNYPITSITKLGGLFSFGPWDQGVIIINGKSLTLNDIEHRILRPIWQDPRTHYAVNCASLGCPNLQTQAFTAENTQTLLESAAKTFINSKKGVSIEGDTAKISSIY
;
A
#
# COMPACT_ATOMS: atom_id res chain seq x y z
N LEU A 1 7.41 0.63 -8.26
CA LEU A 1 8.06 1.75 -7.55
C LEU A 1 7.58 1.85 -6.09
N TYR A 2 6.32 2.22 -5.82
CA TYR A 2 5.78 2.39 -4.46
C TYR A 2 6.20 1.28 -3.49
N ASN A 3 5.85 0.02 -3.80
CA ASN A 3 6.13 -1.12 -2.91
C ASN A 3 7.63 -1.30 -2.62
N ALA A 4 8.48 -1.06 -3.62
CA ALA A 4 9.93 -1.17 -3.46
C ALA A 4 10.48 -0.06 -2.55
N LEU A 5 9.94 1.16 -2.67
CA LEU A 5 10.29 2.27 -1.77
C LEU A 5 9.82 2.00 -0.34
N THR A 6 8.62 1.44 -0.15
CA THR A 6 8.14 1.02 1.17
C THR A 6 9.07 -0.01 1.81
N VAL A 7 9.49 -1.03 1.05
CA VAL A 7 10.42 -2.06 1.55
C VAL A 7 11.79 -1.46 1.85
N HIS A 8 12.33 -0.62 0.96
CA HIS A 8 13.61 0.06 1.17
C HIS A 8 13.59 0.90 2.46
N LEU A 9 12.52 1.65 2.69
CA LEU A 9 12.37 2.48 3.87
C LEU A 9 12.33 1.65 5.16
N ILE A 10 11.71 0.47 5.13
CA ILE A 10 11.74 -0.48 6.26
C ILE A 10 13.15 -1.00 6.51
N LEU A 11 13.87 -1.36 5.43
CA LEU A 11 15.23 -1.89 5.53
C LEU A 11 16.21 -0.83 6.08
N ASP A 12 16.08 0.42 5.66
CA ASP A 12 16.94 1.53 6.11
C ASP A 12 16.77 1.85 7.60
N ASN A 13 15.63 1.49 8.18
CA ASN A 13 15.33 1.71 9.60
C ASN A 13 15.39 0.41 10.41
N TYR A 14 15.82 -0.70 9.83
CA TYR A 14 15.84 -1.97 10.54
C TYR A 14 16.85 -1.95 11.71
N PRO A 15 16.52 -2.52 12.90
CA PRO A 15 15.28 -3.19 13.25
C PRO A 15 14.19 -2.21 13.72
N ILE A 16 12.99 -2.32 13.16
CA ILE A 16 11.79 -1.62 13.63
C ILE A 16 10.69 -2.61 13.96
N THR A 17 9.88 -2.25 14.96
CA THR A 17 8.68 -3.02 15.33
C THR A 17 7.46 -2.68 14.48
N SER A 18 7.41 -1.46 13.91
CA SER A 18 6.33 -1.03 13.04
C SER A 18 6.74 0.15 12.16
N ILE A 19 6.34 0.13 10.89
CA ILE A 19 6.52 1.27 9.97
C ILE A 19 5.80 2.53 10.47
N THR A 20 4.70 2.39 11.22
CA THR A 20 3.94 3.51 11.81
C THR A 20 4.73 4.32 12.84
N LYS A 21 5.84 3.77 13.35
CA LYS A 21 6.74 4.45 14.28
C LYS A 21 7.83 5.27 13.59
N LEU A 22 7.96 5.12 12.27
CA LEU A 22 8.82 5.99 11.48
C LEU A 22 8.11 7.32 11.29
N GLY A 23 8.85 8.43 11.35
CA GLY A 23 8.23 9.74 11.36
C GLY A 23 8.92 10.72 12.31
N GLY A 24 8.55 12.00 12.22
CA GLY A 24 8.89 12.98 13.24
C GLY A 24 8.00 12.83 14.49
N LEU A 25 8.31 13.61 15.54
CA LEU A 25 7.40 13.75 16.68
C LEU A 25 5.99 14.13 16.16
N PHE A 26 4.97 13.41 16.62
CA PHE A 26 3.56 13.57 16.24
C PHE A 26 3.16 13.09 14.82
N SER A 27 4.07 12.44 14.07
CA SER A 27 3.74 11.84 12.78
C SER A 27 3.32 10.37 12.92
N PHE A 28 2.36 9.93 12.12
CA PHE A 28 1.94 8.54 12.01
C PHE A 28 2.50 7.93 10.73
N GLY A 29 3.70 7.37 10.82
CA GLY A 29 4.39 6.74 9.70
C GLY A 29 5.06 7.70 8.71
N PRO A 30 5.76 7.15 7.71
CA PRO A 30 6.67 7.90 6.84
C PRO A 30 6.03 8.34 5.51
N TRP A 31 4.73 8.14 5.31
CA TRP A 31 4.11 8.20 3.98
C TRP A 31 4.10 9.59 3.32
N ASP A 32 4.19 10.66 4.13
CA ASP A 32 4.32 12.06 3.67
C ASP A 32 5.78 12.54 3.60
N GLN A 33 6.75 11.67 3.89
CA GLN A 33 8.16 12.02 3.77
C GLN A 33 8.61 11.86 2.32
N GLY A 34 9.48 12.76 1.86
CA GLY A 34 10.09 12.63 0.54
C GLY A 34 11.00 11.41 0.50
N VAL A 35 10.63 10.40 -0.29
CA VAL A 35 11.32 9.10 -0.37
C VAL A 35 12.12 8.91 -1.65
N ILE A 36 11.85 9.71 -2.69
CA ILE A 36 12.58 9.65 -3.97
C ILE A 36 12.51 10.99 -4.71
N ILE A 37 13.49 11.24 -5.58
CA ILE A 37 13.45 12.34 -6.55
C ILE A 37 13.35 11.75 -7.97
N ILE A 38 12.33 12.14 -8.72
CA ILE A 38 12.14 11.76 -10.14
C ILE A 38 12.00 13.03 -10.96
N ASN A 39 12.86 13.19 -11.98
CA ASN A 39 12.88 14.39 -12.83
C ASN A 39 12.90 15.70 -12.02
N GLY A 40 13.73 15.75 -10.97
CA GLY A 40 13.87 16.91 -10.09
C GLY A 40 12.70 17.15 -9.11
N LYS A 41 11.68 16.29 -9.12
CA LYS A 41 10.54 16.40 -8.19
C LYS A 41 10.71 15.40 -7.05
N SER A 42 10.72 15.89 -5.81
CA SER A 42 10.60 15.04 -4.63
C SER A 42 9.19 14.44 -4.58
N LEU A 43 9.11 13.13 -4.34
CA LEU A 43 7.86 12.38 -4.22
C LEU A 43 7.84 11.64 -2.90
N THR A 44 6.68 11.71 -2.25
CA THR A 44 6.31 10.90 -1.08
C THR A 44 5.61 9.61 -1.52
N LEU A 45 5.37 8.68 -0.58
CA LEU A 45 4.52 7.51 -0.89
C LEU A 45 3.07 7.95 -1.16
N ASN A 46 2.56 8.93 -0.42
CA ASN A 46 1.23 9.51 -0.62
C ASN A 46 1.10 10.22 -1.97
N ASP A 47 2.16 10.88 -2.46
CA ASP A 47 2.16 11.45 -3.81
C ASP A 47 1.94 10.38 -4.88
N ILE A 48 2.66 9.27 -4.77
CA ILE A 48 2.56 8.18 -5.72
C ILE A 48 1.15 7.58 -5.69
N GLU A 49 0.59 7.31 -4.51
CA GLU A 49 -0.72 6.69 -4.39
C GLU A 49 -1.89 7.64 -4.67
N HIS A 50 -1.96 8.76 -3.95
CA HIS A 50 -3.14 9.62 -3.92
C HIS A 50 -3.13 10.74 -4.95
N ARG A 51 -1.96 11.22 -5.39
CA ARG A 51 -1.86 12.29 -6.39
C ARG A 51 -1.62 11.78 -7.81
N ILE A 52 -1.07 10.58 -7.96
CA ILE A 52 -0.71 9.99 -9.26
C ILE A 52 -1.61 8.78 -9.56
N LEU A 53 -1.47 7.69 -8.79
CA LEU A 53 -2.12 6.40 -9.10
C LEU A 53 -3.66 6.46 -9.06
N ARG A 54 -4.26 6.95 -7.97
CA ARG A 54 -5.72 7.02 -7.84
C ARG A 54 -6.40 7.95 -8.87
N PRO A 55 -5.99 9.23 -9.04
CA PRO A 55 -6.70 10.16 -9.90
C PRO A 55 -6.49 9.92 -11.40
N ILE A 56 -5.34 9.37 -11.81
CA ILE A 56 -5.08 9.13 -13.24
C ILE A 56 -5.78 7.86 -13.72
N TRP A 57 -5.66 6.74 -12.99
CA TRP A 57 -6.19 5.45 -13.44
C TRP A 57 -7.63 5.22 -13.01
N GLN A 58 -8.07 5.79 -11.88
CA GLN A 58 -9.44 5.66 -11.38
C GLN A 58 -9.93 4.21 -11.26
N ASP A 59 -9.00 3.26 -11.09
CA ASP A 59 -9.29 1.85 -10.85
C ASP A 59 -9.23 1.59 -9.33
N PRO A 60 -10.34 1.23 -8.67
CA PRO A 60 -10.33 0.95 -7.24
C PRO A 60 -9.36 -0.19 -6.87
N ARG A 61 -9.04 -1.07 -7.83
CA ARG A 61 -8.11 -2.19 -7.60
C ARG A 61 -6.67 -1.72 -7.38
N THR A 62 -6.32 -0.49 -7.76
CA THR A 62 -4.99 0.06 -7.53
C THR A 62 -4.61 0.09 -6.05
N HIS A 63 -5.58 0.26 -5.15
CA HIS A 63 -5.32 0.21 -3.71
C HIS A 63 -4.91 -1.20 -3.24
N TYR A 64 -5.31 -2.27 -3.94
CA TYR A 64 -4.87 -3.64 -3.67
C TYR A 64 -3.46 -3.95 -4.23
N ALA A 65 -2.93 -3.11 -5.12
CA ALA A 65 -1.59 -3.26 -5.67
C ALA A 65 -0.51 -2.58 -4.82
N VAL A 66 -0.88 -1.54 -4.08
CA VAL A 66 0.05 -0.79 -3.21
C VAL A 66 0.05 -1.37 -1.80
N ASN A 67 1.23 -1.70 -1.29
CA ASN A 67 1.40 -2.23 0.06
C ASN A 67 2.09 -1.18 0.93
N CYS A 68 1.33 -0.64 1.88
CA CYS A 68 1.79 0.38 2.82
C CYS A 68 2.57 -0.21 4.02
N ALA A 69 2.78 -1.53 4.07
CA ALA A 69 3.36 -2.30 5.17
C ALA A 69 2.62 -2.24 6.52
N SER A 70 1.43 -1.62 6.58
CA SER A 70 0.53 -1.76 7.74
C SER A 70 -0.15 -3.14 7.74
N LEU A 71 -0.54 -3.63 8.93
CA LEU A 71 -1.17 -4.94 9.09
C LEU A 71 -2.47 -5.08 8.31
N GLY A 72 -3.25 -4.00 8.23
CA GLY A 72 -4.52 -3.96 7.49
C GLY A 72 -4.35 -3.87 5.97
N CYS A 73 -3.13 -3.60 5.47
CA CYS A 73 -2.91 -3.41 4.05
C CYS A 73 -3.02 -4.74 3.27
N PRO A 74 -3.39 -4.66 1.97
CA PRO A 74 -3.37 -5.77 1.03
C PRO A 74 -1.99 -6.45 1.00
N ASN A 75 -1.96 -7.74 0.67
CA ASN A 75 -0.69 -8.48 0.65
C ASN A 75 0.24 -7.93 -0.43
N LEU A 76 1.53 -7.84 -0.10
CA LEU A 76 2.56 -7.51 -1.08
C LEU A 76 2.59 -8.60 -2.17
N GLN A 77 2.50 -8.18 -3.43
CA GLN A 77 2.59 -9.09 -4.56
C GLN A 77 4.01 -9.68 -4.65
N THR A 78 4.09 -10.99 -4.89
CA THR A 78 5.36 -11.71 -5.08
C THR A 78 5.99 -11.46 -6.44
N GLN A 79 5.23 -10.87 -7.37
CA GLN A 79 5.65 -10.52 -8.71
C GLN A 79 5.58 -9.01 -8.92
N ALA A 80 6.55 -8.46 -9.65
CA ALA A 80 6.51 -7.07 -10.08
C ALA A 80 5.42 -6.88 -11.15
N PHE A 81 4.74 -5.74 -11.09
CA PHE A 81 3.78 -5.34 -12.12
C PHE A 81 4.51 -4.96 -13.41
N THR A 82 4.07 -5.54 -14.53
CA THR A 82 4.50 -5.24 -15.89
C THR A 82 3.27 -4.91 -16.74
N ALA A 83 3.46 -4.40 -17.95
CA ALA A 83 2.34 -4.11 -18.85
C ALA A 83 1.48 -5.35 -19.13
N GLU A 84 2.11 -6.53 -19.21
CA GLU A 84 1.47 -7.80 -19.56
C GLU A 84 0.71 -8.43 -18.41
N ASN A 85 1.17 -8.26 -17.16
CA ASN A 85 0.58 -8.97 -16.00
C ASN A 85 -0.32 -8.09 -15.12
N THR A 86 -0.36 -6.77 -15.36
CA THR A 86 -1.01 -5.82 -14.44
C THR A 86 -2.48 -6.15 -14.16
N GLN A 87 -3.27 -6.46 -15.20
CA GLN A 87 -4.69 -6.75 -15.02
C GLN A 87 -4.91 -8.02 -14.19
N THR A 88 -4.13 -9.07 -14.47
CA THR A 88 -4.19 -10.34 -13.74
C THR A 88 -3.81 -10.17 -12.27
N LEU A 89 -2.76 -9.40 -11.99
CA LEU A 89 -2.31 -9.14 -10.62
C LEU A 89 -3.29 -8.28 -9.84
N LEU A 90 -3.86 -7.23 -10.45
CA LEU A 90 -4.87 -6.37 -9.82
C LEU A 90 -6.11 -7.18 -9.42
N GLU A 91 -6.61 -8.02 -10.34
CA GLU A 91 -7.77 -8.85 -10.11
C GLU A 91 -7.53 -9.90 -9.02
N SER A 92 -6.38 -10.56 -9.07
CA SER A 92 -5.97 -11.53 -8.06
C SER A 92 -5.83 -10.90 -6.67
N ALA A 93 -5.20 -9.72 -6.60
CA ALA A 93 -5.01 -8.97 -5.36
C ALA A 93 -6.36 -8.56 -4.74
N ALA A 94 -7.28 -8.05 -5.56
CA ALA A 94 -8.62 -7.67 -5.12
C ALA A 94 -9.40 -8.87 -4.55
N LYS A 95 -9.46 -9.97 -5.31
CA LYS A 95 -10.11 -11.22 -4.88
C LYS A 95 -9.52 -11.75 -3.59
N THR A 96 -8.19 -11.77 -3.49
CA THR A 96 -7.49 -12.22 -2.29
C THR A 96 -7.83 -11.36 -1.09
N PHE A 97 -7.84 -10.03 -1.26
CA PHE A 97 -8.11 -9.11 -0.16
C PHE A 97 -9.54 -9.22 0.35
N ILE A 98 -10.54 -9.12 -0.54
CA ILE A 98 -11.97 -9.16 -0.20
C ILE A 98 -12.32 -10.45 0.55
N ASN A 99 -11.75 -11.58 0.13
CA ASN A 99 -12.00 -12.90 0.72
C ASN A 99 -11.07 -13.24 1.91
N SER A 100 -10.26 -12.29 2.37
CA SER A 100 -9.41 -12.47 3.54
C SER A 100 -10.03 -11.87 4.79
N LYS A 101 -9.59 -12.32 5.98
CA LYS A 101 -9.96 -11.70 7.27
C LYS A 101 -9.61 -10.21 7.37
N LYS A 102 -8.71 -9.69 6.51
CA LYS A 102 -8.38 -8.26 6.43
C LYS A 102 -9.44 -7.47 5.66
N GLY A 103 -10.10 -8.10 4.69
CA GLY A 103 -11.15 -7.48 3.88
C GLY A 103 -12.50 -7.57 4.56
N VAL A 104 -12.91 -8.78 4.93
CA VAL A 104 -14.17 -9.07 5.64
C VAL A 104 -13.95 -10.19 6.65
N SER A 105 -14.47 -10.02 7.86
CA SER A 105 -14.55 -11.09 8.85
C SER A 105 -15.94 -11.12 9.49
N ILE A 106 -16.44 -12.32 9.75
CA ILE A 106 -17.75 -12.53 10.39
C ILE A 106 -17.49 -13.10 11.78
N GLU A 107 -18.01 -12.43 12.80
CA GLU A 107 -17.95 -12.82 14.20
C GLU A 107 -19.39 -12.95 14.73
N GLY A 108 -19.91 -14.17 14.75
CA GLY A 108 -21.33 -14.42 15.04
C GLY A 108 -22.22 -13.74 13.99
N ASP A 109 -23.11 -12.87 14.45
CA ASP A 109 -24.03 -12.10 13.59
C ASP A 109 -23.46 -10.74 13.16
N THR A 110 -22.18 -10.46 13.45
CA THR A 110 -21.54 -9.18 13.12
C THR A 110 -20.53 -9.35 11.98
N ALA A 111 -20.68 -8.56 10.92
CA ALA A 111 -19.67 -8.43 9.88
C ALA A 111 -18.76 -7.22 10.16
N LYS A 112 -17.44 -7.47 10.26
CA LYS A 112 -16.40 -6.43 10.27
C LYS A 112 -15.82 -6.31 8.87
N ILE A 113 -15.90 -5.11 8.31
CA ILE A 113 -15.47 -4.79 6.95
C ILE A 113 -14.29 -3.83 7.03
N SER A 114 -13.31 -3.99 6.14
CA SER A 114 -12.15 -3.10 6.04
C SER A 114 -12.56 -1.64 5.84
N SER A 115 -11.80 -0.69 6.39
CA SER A 115 -11.97 0.75 6.15
C SER A 115 -11.49 1.20 4.76
N ILE A 116 -11.09 0.26 3.91
CA ILE A 116 -10.69 0.51 2.51
C ILE A 116 -11.90 0.76 1.62
N TYR A 117 -13.10 0.31 2.03
CA TYR A 117 -14.37 0.55 1.32
C TYR A 117 -15.05 1.84 1.77
#